data_AF-Q47RT1-F1
#
_entry.id   AF-Q47RT1-F1
#
_cell.length_a   1.000
_cell.length_b   1.000
_cell.length_c   1.000
_cell.angle_alpha   90.00
_cell.angle_beta   90.00
_cell.angle_gamma   90.00
#
_symmetry.space_group_name_H-M   'P 1'
#
loop_
_entity.id
_entity.type
_entity.pdbx_description
1 polymer ?
#
loop_
_entity_poly.entity_id
_entity_poly.type
_entity_poly.pdbx_seq_one_letter_code
_entity_poly.pdbx_strand_id
1 'polypeptide(L)'
;MMVLLRHLLGDVLRQLRQRQGRTLREVSADARVSLGYLSEVERGQKEASSELLASICGALGVPLSQVLREVSDQLALAELQEAALSGSVPADSAAGPDRLGIDSTIPDRVPEVVDMVGV
;
A
#
# COMPACT_ATOMS: atom_id res chain seq x y z
N MET A 1 -6.24 -18.61 -4.50
CA MET A 1 -5.09 -18.55 -3.56
C MET A 1 -5.37 -17.36 -2.68
N MET A 2 -5.36 -17.50 -1.35
CA MET A 2 -5.73 -16.38 -0.47
C MET A 2 -4.82 -15.18 -0.72
N VAL A 3 -5.44 -14.04 -1.00
CA VAL A 3 -4.77 -12.74 -1.08
C VAL A 3 -4.38 -12.32 0.32
N LEU A 4 -3.11 -12.01 0.54
CA LEU A 4 -2.61 -11.53 1.83
C LEU A 4 -2.02 -10.13 1.65
N LEU A 5 -2.37 -9.23 2.56
CA LEU A 5 -1.98 -7.83 2.50
C LEU A 5 -0.45 -7.65 2.36
N ARG A 6 0.34 -8.43 3.10
CA ARG A 6 1.81 -8.38 3.03
C ARG A 6 2.38 -8.69 1.65
N HIS A 7 1.71 -9.50 0.84
CA HIS A 7 2.17 -9.80 -0.52
C HIS A 7 1.95 -8.57 -1.41
N LEU A 8 0.74 -8.01 -1.42
CA LEU A 8 0.42 -6.81 -2.20
C LEU A 8 1.29 -5.63 -1.79
N LEU A 9 1.46 -5.43 -0.49
CA LEU A 9 2.29 -4.36 0.03
C LEU A 9 3.76 -4.56 -0.34
N GLY A 10 4.28 -5.78 -0.22
CA GLY A 10 5.62 -6.14 -0.67
C GLY A 10 5.83 -5.88 -2.17
N ASP A 11 4.85 -6.25 -3.00
CA ASP A 11 4.89 -6.06 -4.45
C ASP A 11 4.89 -4.57 -4.83
N VAL A 12 4.04 -3.76 -4.20
CA VAL A 12 4.01 -2.30 -4.42
C VAL A 12 5.35 -1.65 -4.04
N LEU A 13 5.90 -1.98 -2.86
CA LEU A 13 7.20 -1.46 -2.43
C LEU A 13 8.33 -1.86 -3.40
N ARG A 14 8.33 -3.12 -3.84
CA ARG A 14 9.29 -3.63 -4.83
C ARG A 14 9.18 -2.90 -6.16
N GLN A 15 7.96 -2.68 -6.66
CA GLN A 15 7.74 -1.95 -7.90
C GLN A 15 8.22 -0.50 -7.81
N LEU A 16 7.92 0.19 -6.71
CA LEU A 16 8.39 1.56 -6.47
C LEU A 16 9.93 1.63 -6.47
N ARG A 17 10.58 0.71 -5.75
CA ARG A 17 12.04 0.62 -5.74
C ARG A 17 12.62 0.38 -7.14
N GLN A 18 12.03 -0.56 -7.89
CA GLN A 18 12.49 -0.89 -9.24
C GLN A 18 12.27 0.24 -10.24
N ARG A 19 11.14 0.97 -10.15
CA ARG A 19 10.85 2.16 -10.97
C ARG A 19 11.88 3.27 -10.74
N GLN A 20 12.40 3.39 -9.52
CA GLN A 20 13.49 4.32 -9.18
C GLN A 20 14.87 3.83 -9.63
N GLY A 21 15.00 2.61 -10.15
CA GLY A 21 16.28 2.00 -10.51
C GLY A 21 17.17 1.65 -9.32
N ARG A 22 16.60 1.59 -8.10
CA ARG A 22 17.36 1.40 -6.86
C ARG A 22 17.47 -0.06 -6.48
N THR A 23 18.62 -0.42 -5.92
CA THR A 23 18.92 -1.75 -5.39
C THR A 23 18.31 -1.93 -4.00
N LEU A 24 18.13 -3.19 -3.58
CA LEU A 24 17.74 -3.52 -2.20
C LEU A 24 18.74 -2.92 -1.19
N ARG A 25 20.04 -2.94 -1.52
CA ARG A 25 21.09 -2.43 -0.64
C ARG A 25 20.91 -0.94 -0.36
N GLU A 26 20.70 -0.14 -1.39
CA GLU A 26 20.51 1.31 -1.26
C GLU A 26 19.28 1.65 -0.40
N VAL A 27 18.13 1.04 -0.71
CA VAL A 27 16.90 1.34 0.05
C VAL A 27 16.99 0.83 1.49
N SER A 28 17.55 -0.36 1.71
CA SER A 28 17.71 -0.92 3.06
C SER A 28 18.61 -0.07 3.95
N ALA A 29 19.68 0.51 3.38
CA ALA A 29 20.58 1.40 4.09
C ALA A 29 19.87 2.69 4.52
N ASP A 30 19.13 3.32 3.62
CA ASP A 30 18.36 4.55 3.90
C ASP A 30 17.23 4.31 4.90
N ALA A 31 16.56 3.16 4.80
CA ALA A 31 15.51 2.73 5.72
C ALA A 31 16.05 2.16 7.05
N ARG A 32 17.38 2.10 7.25
CA ARG A 32 18.03 1.54 8.46
C ARG A 32 17.53 0.14 8.82
N VAL A 33 17.26 -0.69 7.82
CA VAL A 33 16.90 -2.10 7.97
C VAL A 33 17.94 -2.98 7.31
N SER A 34 17.94 -4.29 7.61
CA SER A 34 18.82 -5.20 6.88
C SER A 34 18.32 -5.43 5.46
N LEU A 35 19.25 -5.64 4.52
CA LEU A 35 18.93 -6.02 3.13
C LEU A 35 18.04 -7.27 3.07
N GLY A 36 18.36 -8.27 3.90
CA GLY A 36 17.58 -9.50 4.00
C GLY A 36 16.15 -9.25 4.46
N TYR A 37 15.96 -8.38 5.45
CA TYR A 37 14.63 -8.01 5.93
C TYR A 37 13.81 -7.32 4.84
N LEU A 38 14.37 -6.31 4.15
CA LEU A 38 13.68 -5.65 3.04
C LEU A 38 13.31 -6.65 1.92
N SER A 39 14.21 -7.58 1.60
CA SER A 39 13.94 -8.65 0.63
C SER A 39 12.81 -9.58 1.06
N GLU A 40 12.73 -9.95 2.35
CA GLU A 40 11.63 -10.75 2.88
C GLU A 40 10.30 -9.98 2.86
N VAL A 41 10.31 -8.69 3.18
CA VAL A 41 9.12 -7.82 3.10
C VAL A 41 8.63 -7.70 1.66
N GLU A 42 9.51 -7.41 0.69
CA GLU A 42 9.14 -7.29 -0.73
C GLU A 42 8.60 -8.60 -1.35
N ARG A 43 8.89 -9.74 -0.73
CA ARG A 43 8.34 -11.05 -1.13
C ARG A 43 7.13 -11.46 -0.29
N GLY A 44 6.65 -10.58 0.59
CA GLY A 44 5.59 -10.81 1.57
C GLY A 44 5.82 -12.05 2.44
N GLN A 45 7.06 -12.29 2.84
CA GLN A 45 7.42 -13.32 3.82
C GLN A 45 7.42 -12.80 5.26
N LYS A 46 7.38 -11.47 5.44
CA LYS A 46 7.32 -10.79 6.74
C LYS A 46 6.18 -9.79 6.76
N GLU A 47 5.54 -9.70 7.93
CA GLU A 47 4.68 -8.57 8.29
C GLU A 47 5.60 -7.46 8.81
N ALA A 48 5.62 -6.31 8.16
CA ALA A 48 6.38 -5.16 8.62
C ALA A 48 5.57 -4.37 9.64
N SER A 49 6.22 -3.90 10.72
CA SER A 49 5.56 -2.99 11.65
C SER A 49 5.28 -1.64 10.97
N SER A 50 4.35 -0.86 11.52
CA SER A 50 4.02 0.47 11.00
C SER A 50 5.24 1.40 10.95
N GLU A 51 6.14 1.32 11.93
CA GLU A 51 7.38 2.10 11.98
C GLU A 51 8.35 1.70 10.85
N LEU A 52 8.48 0.40 10.59
CA LEU A 52 9.34 -0.11 9.52
C LEU A 52 8.77 0.24 8.15
N LEU A 53 7.45 0.16 7.98
CA LEU A 53 6.78 0.63 6.77
C LEU A 53 6.99 2.12 6.54
N ALA A 54 6.83 2.94 7.57
CA ALA A 54 7.10 4.38 7.48
C ALA A 54 8.56 4.65 7.09
N SER A 55 9.51 3.89 7.65
CA SER A 55 10.93 4.03 7.31
C SER A 55 11.25 3.64 5.87
N ILE A 56 10.68 2.53 5.36
CA ILE A 56 10.86 2.10 3.98
C ILE A 56 10.21 3.10 3.01
N CYS A 57 9.00 3.58 3.31
CA CYS A 57 8.31 4.60 2.50
C CYS A 57 9.11 5.91 2.46
N GLY A 58 9.66 6.33 3.60
CA GLY A 58 10.56 7.48 3.71
C GLY A 58 11.82 7.32 2.88
N ALA A 59 12.45 6.13 2.92
CA ALA A 59 13.61 5.82 2.08
C ALA A 59 13.29 5.83 0.59
N LEU A 60 12.08 5.43 0.20
CA LEU A 60 11.60 5.51 -1.19
C LEU A 60 11.09 6.91 -1.57
N GLY A 61 10.98 7.86 -0.63
CA GLY A 61 10.46 9.20 -0.90
C GLY A 61 8.99 9.21 -1.32
N VAL A 62 8.20 8.22 -0.90
CA VAL A 62 6.77 8.09 -1.23
C VAL A 62 5.95 8.12 0.05
N PRO A 63 4.85 8.90 0.13
CA PRO A 63 3.99 8.90 1.30
C PRO A 63 3.27 7.54 1.44
N LEU A 64 3.12 7.06 2.69
CA LEU A 64 2.46 5.79 2.99
C LEU A 64 1.03 5.73 2.45
N SER A 65 0.29 6.85 2.45
CA SER A 65 -1.06 6.93 1.90
C SER A 65 -1.12 6.58 0.40
N GLN A 66 -0.12 6.99 -0.38
CA GLN A 66 -0.04 6.65 -1.81
C GLN A 66 0.25 5.16 -2.00
N VAL A 67 1.13 4.57 -1.17
CA VAL A 67 1.40 3.13 -1.17
C VAL A 67 0.11 2.36 -0.85
N LEU A 68 -0.62 2.77 0.17
CA LEU A 68 -1.87 2.11 0.58
C LEU A 68 -2.98 2.23 -0.48
N ARG A 69 -3.04 3.34 -1.22
CA ARG A 69 -3.98 3.49 -2.34
C ARG A 69 -3.70 2.48 -3.44
N GLU A 70 -2.46 2.36 -3.88
CA GLU A 70 -2.05 1.36 -4.88
C GLU A 70 -2.31 -0.07 -4.37
N VAL A 71 -2.04 -0.35 -3.09
CA VAL A 71 -2.37 -1.65 -2.48
C VAL A 71 -3.87 -1.91 -2.49
N SER A 72 -4.70 -0.90 -2.21
CA SER A 72 -6.16 -1.00 -2.26
C SER A 72 -6.66 -1.31 -3.66
N ASP A 73 -6.11 -0.65 -4.69
CA ASP A 73 -6.48 -0.89 -6.09
C ASP A 73 -6.12 -2.32 -6.52
N GLN A 74 -4.93 -2.80 -6.12
CA GLN A 74 -4.49 -4.18 -6.40
C GLN A 74 -5.31 -5.22 -5.62
N LEU A 75 -5.69 -4.92 -4.38
CA LEU A 75 -6.54 -5.78 -3.56
C LEU A 75 -7.92 -5.94 -4.19
N ALA A 76 -8.57 -4.84 -4.59
CA ALA A 76 -9.87 -4.87 -5.24
C ALA A 76 -9.84 -5.71 -6.53
N LEU A 77 -8.78 -5.59 -7.33
CA LEU A 77 -8.62 -6.42 -8.53
C LEU A 77 -8.45 -7.91 -8.17
N ALA A 78 -7.67 -8.21 -7.15
CA ALA A 78 -7.43 -9.58 -6.72
C ALA A 78 -8.70 -10.25 -6.14
N GLU A 79 -9.51 -9.50 -5.40
CA GLU A 79 -10.81 -9.95 -4.89
C GLU A 79 -11.81 -10.25 -6.02
N LEU A 80 -11.87 -9.38 -7.04
CA LEU A 80 -12.69 -9.62 -8.24
C LEU A 80 -12.26 -10.89 -8.98
N GLN A 81 -10.95 -11.13 -9.10
CA GLN A 81 -10.41 -12.34 -9.71
C GLN A 81 -10.76 -13.59 -8.89
N GLU A 82 -10.63 -13.53 -7.57
CA GLU A 82 -10.98 -14.64 -6.67
C GLU A 82 -12.47 -14.96 -6.75
N ALA A 83 -13.35 -13.94 -6.77
CA ALA A 83 -14.79 -14.12 -6.95
C ALA A 83 -15.13 -14.78 -8.29
N ALA A 84 -14.50 -14.34 -9.38
CA ALA A 84 -14.70 -14.92 -10.72
C ALA A 84 -14.30 -16.41 -10.78
N LEU A 85 -13.17 -16.77 -10.14
CA LEU A 85 -12.69 -18.15 -10.10
C LEU A 85 -13.54 -19.06 -9.19
N SER A 86 -14.13 -18.49 -8.15
CA SER A 86 -15.01 -19.18 -7.20
C SER A 86 -16.41 -19.49 -7.80
N GLY A 87 -16.77 -18.90 -8.95
CA GLY A 87 -18.11 -19.03 -9.54
C GLY A 87 -19.21 -18.32 -8.73
N SER A 88 -18.83 -17.62 -7.67
CA SER A 88 -19.69 -16.68 -6.95
C SER A 88 -19.74 -15.39 -7.75
N VAL A 89 -20.87 -15.11 -8.41
CA VAL A 89 -21.15 -13.77 -8.89
C VAL A 89 -21.08 -12.85 -7.66
N PRO A 90 -20.24 -11.79 -7.65
CA PRO A 90 -20.24 -10.87 -6.53
C PRO A 90 -21.63 -10.23 -6.47
N ALA A 91 -22.44 -10.66 -5.49
CA ALA A 91 -23.83 -10.25 -5.30
C ALA A 91 -23.99 -8.77 -4.90
N ASP A 92 -22.93 -7.97 -5.03
CA ASP A 92 -22.91 -6.57 -4.60
C ASP A 92 -22.12 -5.67 -5.56
N SER A 93 -22.24 -5.89 -6.87
CA SER A 93 -21.80 -4.90 -7.88
C SER A 93 -22.71 -3.65 -7.92
N ALA A 94 -23.60 -3.48 -6.93
CA ALA A 94 -24.43 -2.30 -6.72
C ALA A 94 -24.16 -1.63 -5.36
N ALA A 95 -22.97 -1.83 -4.78
CA ALA A 95 -22.51 -1.07 -3.63
C ALA A 95 -21.85 0.24 -4.09
N GLY A 96 -22.61 1.34 -4.02
CA GLY A 96 -22.05 2.69 -4.15
C GLY A 96 -20.95 2.99 -3.11
N PRO A 97 -20.21 4.10 -3.27
CA PRO A 97 -18.94 4.39 -2.58
C PRO A 97 -19.00 4.58 -1.04
N ASP A 98 -20.12 4.26 -0.39
CA ASP A 98 -20.50 4.84 0.92
C ASP A 98 -20.69 3.81 2.06
N ARG A 99 -20.18 2.57 1.92
CA ARG A 99 -20.50 1.51 2.91
C ARG A 99 -19.74 1.58 4.23
N LEU A 100 -18.65 2.32 4.32
CA LEU A 100 -17.89 2.46 5.58
C LEU A 100 -18.43 3.59 6.46
N GLY A 101 -19.40 4.39 6.00
CA GLY A 101 -19.83 5.61 6.70
C GLY A 101 -18.68 6.61 6.91
N ILE A 102 -17.59 6.44 6.17
CA ILE A 102 -16.50 7.40 6.08
C ILE A 102 -16.95 8.48 5.12
N ASP A 103 -17.31 9.62 5.69
CA ASP A 103 -17.72 10.80 4.93
C ASP A 103 -16.74 11.06 3.77
N SER A 104 -17.24 10.98 2.54
CA SER A 104 -16.51 11.22 1.28
C SER A 104 -15.88 12.62 1.18
N THR A 105 -16.10 13.45 2.20
CA THR A 105 -15.54 14.79 2.35
C THR A 105 -14.03 14.82 2.64
N ILE A 106 -13.37 13.68 2.92
CA ILE A 106 -11.90 13.67 3.02
C ILE A 106 -11.33 14.06 1.65
N PRO A 107 -10.73 15.26 1.49
CA PRO A 107 -10.25 15.70 0.20
C PRO A 107 -9.12 14.78 -0.26
N ASP A 108 -9.10 14.44 -1.54
CA ASP A 108 -8.06 13.60 -2.15
C ASP A 108 -6.65 14.24 -2.07
N ARG A 109 -6.61 15.51 -1.66
CA ARG A 109 -5.41 16.29 -1.34
C ARG A 109 -5.39 16.57 0.16
N VAL A 110 -4.28 16.23 0.82
CA VAL A 110 -4.02 16.66 2.20
C VAL A 110 -3.98 18.21 2.19
N PRO A 111 -4.84 18.91 2.95
CA PRO A 111 -4.76 20.37 3.05
C PRO A 111 -3.36 20.77 3.54
N GLU A 112 -2.79 21.84 2.99
CA GLU A 112 -1.50 22.33 3.47
C GLU A 112 -1.67 22.78 4.93
N VAL A 113 -0.68 22.48 5.79
CA VAL A 113 -0.72 22.79 7.24
C VAL A 113 -1.04 24.27 7.53
N VAL A 114 -0.81 25.15 6.57
CA VAL A 114 -1.13 26.59 6.61
C VAL A 114 -2.63 26.88 6.72
N ASP A 115 -3.50 25.98 6.23
CA ASP A 115 -4.96 26.16 6.26
C ASP A 115 -5.62 25.73 7.59
N MET A 116 -4.86 25.15 8.53
CA MET A 116 -5.36 24.76 9.86
C MET A 116 -5.01 25.76 10.98
N VAL A 117 -4.15 26.74 10.72
CA VAL A 117 -3.89 27.84 11.67
C VAL A 117 -4.58 29.08 11.15
N GLY A 118 -5.87 29.20 11.46
CA GLY A 118 -6.60 30.45 11.29
C GLY A 118 -6.19 31.46 12.36
N VAL A 119 -4.97 32.01 12.29
CA VAL A 119 -4.50 33.34 12.73
C VAL A 119 -3.15 33.64 12.08
#